data_AF-A0AA93L9N3-F1
#
_entry.id   AF-A0AA93L9N3-F1
#
_cell.length_a   1.000
_cell.length_b   1.000
_cell.length_c   1.000
_cell.angle_alpha   90.00
_cell.angle_beta   90.00
_cell.angle_gamma   90.00
#
_symmetry.space_group_name_H-M   'P 1'
#
loop_
_entity.id
_entity.type
_entity.pdbx_description
1 polymer ?
#
loop_
_entity_poly.entity_id
_entity_poly.type
_entity_poly.pdbx_seq_one_letter_code
_entity_poly.pdbx_strand_id
1 'polypeptide(L)'
;MVRWSVVGSLNLTQTFDRLGIELSRDDAAGILTWEFCDVTANTLFGVLTDIQLDDAHPVDEPKMFWKFYLAFDHSETVPATEAEQVAREEILRFLASARLAP
;
A
#
# COMPACT_ATOMS: atom_id res chain seq x y z
N MET A 1 7.20 2.42 -27.87
CA MET A 1 6.93 2.08 -26.46
C MET A 1 5.49 2.51 -26.19
N VAL A 2 4.56 1.56 -26.02
CA VAL A 2 3.19 1.91 -25.66
C VAL A 2 3.22 2.35 -24.19
N ARG A 3 2.72 3.54 -23.87
CA ARG A 3 2.57 3.96 -22.47
C ARG A 3 1.68 2.94 -21.76
N TRP A 4 2.16 2.37 -20.66
CA TRP A 4 1.41 1.38 -19.89
C TRP A 4 0.01 1.89 -19.50
N SER A 5 -0.12 3.18 -19.25
CA SER A 5 -1.41 3.85 -18.98
C SER A 5 -2.44 3.71 -20.12
N VAL A 6 -1.99 3.53 -21.37
CA VAL A 6 -2.86 3.38 -22.55
C VAL A 6 -3.25 1.92 -22.79
N VAL A 7 -2.42 0.96 -22.34
CA VAL A 7 -2.68 -0.49 -22.53
C VAL A 7 -3.62 -1.04 -21.47
N GLY A 8 -3.57 -0.48 -20.26
CA GLY A 8 -4.06 -1.21 -19.09
C GLY A 8 -5.57 -1.23 -18.88
N SER A 9 -6.33 -0.23 -19.35
CA SER A 9 -7.70 0.00 -18.84
C SER A 9 -7.75 -0.08 -17.30
N LEU A 10 -6.64 0.23 -16.64
CA LEU A 10 -6.40 -0.19 -15.26
C LEU A 10 -7.24 0.69 -14.35
N ASN A 11 -8.18 0.05 -13.65
CA ASN A 11 -8.90 0.68 -12.58
C ASN A 11 -7.87 1.15 -11.52
N LEU A 12 -7.89 2.44 -11.20
CA LEU A 12 -6.96 3.05 -10.24
C LEU A 12 -7.02 2.35 -8.89
N THR A 13 -8.21 2.06 -8.38
CA THR A 13 -8.42 1.30 -7.13
C THR A 13 -7.71 -0.06 -7.18
N GLN A 14 -7.88 -0.82 -8.27
CA GLN A 14 -7.21 -2.11 -8.44
C GLN A 14 -5.69 -1.99 -8.54
N THR A 15 -5.21 -0.89 -9.12
CA THR A 15 -3.77 -0.62 -9.25
C THR A 15 -3.14 -0.37 -7.88
N PHE A 16 -3.74 0.52 -7.09
CA PHE A 16 -3.29 0.78 -5.72
C PHE A 16 -3.38 -0.47 -4.86
N ASP A 17 -4.48 -1.22 -4.94
CA ASP A 17 -4.62 -2.49 -4.22
C ASP A 17 -3.51 -3.48 -4.57
N ARG A 18 -3.17 -3.59 -5.86
CA ARG A 18 -2.10 -4.48 -6.29
C ARG A 18 -0.74 -4.02 -5.79
N LEU A 19 -0.46 -2.72 -5.82
CA LEU A 19 0.76 -2.15 -5.26
C LEU A 19 0.87 -2.46 -3.76
N GLY A 20 -0.18 -2.22 -2.98
CA GLY A 20 -0.19 -2.53 -1.55
C GLY A 20 0.11 -4.00 -1.25
N ILE A 21 -0.45 -4.93 -2.03
CA ILE A 21 -0.19 -6.37 -1.88
C ILE A 21 1.28 -6.72 -2.19
N GLU A 22 1.81 -6.27 -3.32
CA GLU A 22 3.16 -6.66 -3.73
C GLU A 22 4.24 -6.01 -2.84
N LEU A 23 4.07 -4.74 -2.48
CA LEU A 23 4.96 -4.06 -1.53
C LEU A 23 4.97 -4.75 -0.16
N SER A 24 3.80 -5.16 0.33
CA SER A 24 3.69 -5.95 1.56
C SER A 24 4.42 -7.29 1.49
N ARG A 25 4.40 -7.96 0.33
CA ARG A 25 5.10 -9.25 0.14
C ARG A 25 6.61 -9.07 0.13
N ASP A 26 7.10 -8.05 -0.56
CA ASP A 26 8.52 -7.78 -0.66
C ASP A 26 9.10 -7.30 0.68
N ASP A 27 8.34 -6.50 1.44
CA ASP A 27 8.64 -6.15 2.84
C ASP A 27 8.70 -7.40 3.74
N ALA A 28 7.66 -8.24 3.72
CA ALA A 28 7.61 -9.45 4.52
C ALA A 28 8.71 -10.47 4.17
N ALA A 29 9.20 -10.45 2.92
CA ALA A 29 10.34 -11.25 2.47
C ALA A 29 11.70 -10.66 2.88
N GLY A 30 11.74 -9.44 3.44
CA GLY A 30 12.96 -8.71 3.77
C GLY A 30 13.73 -8.21 2.56
N ILE A 31 13.06 -8.06 1.42
CA ILE A 31 13.63 -7.51 0.18
C ILE A 31 13.67 -5.99 0.25
N LEU A 32 12.58 -5.38 0.74
CA LEU A 32 12.47 -3.95 0.99
C LEU A 32 12.70 -3.66 2.47
N THR A 33 13.26 -2.48 2.77
CA THR A 33 13.44 -2.02 4.16
C THR A 33 12.19 -1.30 4.64
N TRP A 34 12.04 -1.22 5.96
CA TRP A 34 10.94 -0.48 6.59
C TRP A 34 10.90 0.98 6.12
N GLU A 35 12.04 1.68 6.10
CA GLU A 35 12.10 3.10 5.69
C GLU A 35 11.68 3.30 4.24
N PHE A 36 12.02 2.37 3.36
CA PHE A 36 11.59 2.43 1.97
C PHE A 36 10.07 2.28 1.86
N CYS A 37 9.51 1.29 2.56
CA CYS A 37 8.09 1.00 2.52
C CYS A 37 7.26 2.12 3.14
N ASP A 38 7.70 2.68 4.26
CA ASP A 38 7.04 3.81 4.93
C ASP A 38 6.98 5.07 4.03
N VAL A 39 8.13 5.49 3.50
CA VAL A 39 8.19 6.64 2.57
C VAL A 39 7.33 6.38 1.32
N THR A 40 7.33 5.16 0.82
CA THR A 40 6.52 4.76 -0.35
C THR A 40 5.03 4.79 -0.03
N ALA A 41 4.61 4.27 1.13
CA ALA A 41 3.22 4.29 1.58
C ALA A 41 2.68 5.72 1.67
N ASN A 42 3.42 6.61 2.33
CA ASN A 42 3.09 8.02 2.48
C ASN A 42 3.02 8.75 1.12
N THR A 43 4.01 8.51 0.24
CA THR A 43 4.05 9.13 -1.09
C THR A 43 2.85 8.70 -1.94
N LEU A 44 2.55 7.39 -1.97
CA LEU A 44 1.43 6.85 -2.72
C LEU A 44 0.07 7.30 -2.16
N PHE A 45 -0.05 7.43 -0.84
CA PHE A 45 -1.27 7.95 -0.21
C PHE A 45 -1.52 9.41 -0.58
N GLY A 46 -0.48 10.24 -0.62
CA GLY A 46 -0.58 11.62 -1.13
C GLY A 46 -1.10 11.68 -2.56
N VAL A 47 -0.52 10.86 -3.46
CA VAL A 47 -0.98 10.76 -4.85
C VAL A 47 -2.44 10.32 -4.95
N LEU A 48 -2.85 9.31 -4.17
CA LEU A 48 -4.24 8.84 -4.16
C LEU A 48 -5.20 9.95 -3.68
N THR A 49 -4.83 10.67 -2.63
CA THR A 49 -5.63 11.77 -2.07
C THR A 49 -5.79 12.89 -3.10
N ASP A 50 -4.71 13.29 -3.78
CA ASP A 50 -4.76 14.31 -4.82
C ASP A 50 -5.69 13.91 -5.97
N ILE A 51 -5.69 12.63 -6.35
CA ILE A 51 -6.59 12.10 -7.38
C ILE A 51 -8.05 12.08 -6.88
N GLN A 52 -8.30 11.67 -5.63
CA GLN A 52 -9.65 11.61 -5.07
C GLN A 52 -10.29 12.98 -4.85
N LEU A 53 -9.48 14.02 -4.66
CA LEU A 53 -9.91 15.41 -4.57
C LEU A 53 -10.23 16.03 -5.94
N ASP A 54 -9.85 15.38 -7.05
CA ASP A 54 -10.26 15.77 -8.39
C ASP A 54 -11.69 15.25 -8.68
N ASP A 55 -12.68 16.13 -8.53
CA ASP A 55 -14.11 15.84 -8.80
C ASP A 55 -14.38 15.26 -10.19
N ALA A 56 -13.44 15.37 -11.14
CA ALA A 56 -13.57 14.78 -12.48
C ALA A 56 -13.38 13.26 -12.50
N HIS A 57 -12.76 12.66 -11.48
CA HIS A 57 -12.38 11.25 -11.46
C HIS A 57 -12.64 10.61 -10.09
N PRO A 58 -13.90 10.34 -9.71
CA PRO A 58 -14.19 9.66 -8.45
C PRO A 58 -13.55 8.27 -8.47
N VAL A 59 -12.60 8.03 -7.54
CA VAL A 59 -11.91 6.75 -7.36
C VAL A 59 -12.39 6.11 -6.06
N ASP A 60 -12.91 4.89 -6.16
CA ASP A 60 -13.27 4.08 -4.98
C ASP A 60 -12.04 3.84 -4.10
N GLU A 61 -12.26 3.77 -2.79
CA GLU A 61 -11.20 3.55 -1.80
C GLU A 61 -10.50 2.18 -2.00
N PRO A 62 -9.17 2.15 -2.23
CA PRO A 62 -8.40 0.91 -2.40
C PRO A 62 -8.17 0.23 -1.05
N LYS A 63 -8.91 -0.85 -0.81
CA LYS A 63 -8.96 -1.56 0.49
C LYS A 63 -7.63 -2.17 0.90
N MET A 64 -6.89 -2.75 -0.05
CA MET A 64 -5.64 -3.46 0.21
C MET A 64 -4.48 -2.47 0.32
N PHE A 65 -4.49 -1.41 -0.48
CA PHE A 65 -3.55 -0.31 -0.28
C PHE A 65 -3.72 0.34 1.09
N TRP A 66 -4.96 0.56 1.52
CA TRP A 66 -5.23 1.16 2.83
C TRP A 66 -4.68 0.33 3.98
N LYS A 67 -4.81 -1.00 3.91
CA LYS A 67 -4.20 -1.90 4.90
C LYS A 67 -2.67 -1.86 4.90
N PHE A 68 -2.06 -1.76 3.72
CA PHE A 68 -0.61 -1.56 3.60
C PHE A 68 -0.20 -0.23 4.23
N TYR A 69 -0.84 0.88 3.86
CA TYR A 69 -0.59 2.21 4.43
C TYR A 69 -0.72 2.21 5.96
N LEU A 70 -1.84 1.68 6.47
CA LEU A 70 -2.12 1.67 7.91
C LEU A 70 -1.12 0.83 8.72
N ALA A 71 -0.48 -0.17 8.12
CA ALA A 71 0.56 -0.93 8.82
C ALA A 71 1.77 -0.05 9.16
N PHE A 72 2.16 0.84 8.23
CA PHE A 72 3.27 1.77 8.44
C PHE A 72 2.85 2.97 9.30
N ASP A 73 1.67 3.56 9.05
CA ASP A 73 1.10 4.63 9.88
C ASP A 73 0.99 4.20 11.36
N HIS A 74 0.49 2.99 11.62
CA HIS A 74 0.44 2.44 12.98
C HIS A 74 1.83 2.24 13.59
N SER A 75 2.81 1.82 12.80
CA SER A 75 4.17 1.62 13.29
C SER A 75 4.86 2.92 13.72
N GLU A 76 4.45 4.08 13.20
CA GLU A 76 4.95 5.38 13.63
C GLU A 76 4.39 5.82 15.00
N THR A 77 3.34 5.16 15.50
CA THR A 77 2.74 5.47 16.81
C THR A 77 3.49 4.85 17.99
N VAL A 78 4.42 3.93 17.73
CA VAL A 78 5.25 3.25 18.73
C VAL A 78 6.67 3.81 18.77
N PRO A 79 7.51 3.48 19.77
CA PRO A 79 8.91 3.88 19.77
C PRO A 79 9.64 3.42 18.51
N ALA A 80 10.59 4.22 18.01
CA ALA A 80 11.35 3.93 16.79
C ALA A 80 12.09 2.58 16.81
N THR A 81 12.45 2.08 18.00
CA THR A 81 13.08 0.76 18.18
C THR A 81 12.12 -0.42 17.93
N GLU A 82 10.82 -0.17 17.87
CA GLU A 82 9.76 -1.17 17.72
C GLU A 82 9.00 -1.03 16.40
N ALA A 83 9.12 0.11 15.71
CA ALA A 83 8.36 0.46 14.51
C ALA A 83 8.47 -0.62 13.41
N GLU A 84 9.69 -1.04 13.05
CA GLU A 84 9.89 -2.07 12.02
C GLU A 84 9.18 -3.38 12.37
N GLN A 85 9.26 -3.80 13.63
CA GLN A 85 8.61 -5.03 14.08
C GLN A 85 7.08 -4.89 14.01
N VAL A 86 6.52 -3.76 14.47
CA VAL A 86 5.08 -3.52 14.46
C VAL A 86 4.53 -3.48 13.03
N ALA A 87 5.19 -2.75 12.13
CA ALA A 87 4.82 -2.74 10.71
C ALA A 87 4.81 -4.15 10.13
N ARG A 88 5.88 -4.92 10.38
CA ARG A 88 6.00 -6.30 9.88
C ARG A 88 4.89 -7.20 10.41
N GLU A 89 4.54 -7.10 11.69
CA GLU A 89 3.46 -7.87 12.29
C GLU A 89 2.10 -7.55 11.65
N GLU A 90 1.80 -6.27 11.44
CA GLU A 90 0.56 -5.84 10.76
C GLU A 90 0.53 -6.29 9.29
N ILE A 91 1.66 -6.18 8.58
CA ILE A 91 1.80 -6.68 7.21
C ILE A 91 1.56 -8.18 7.12
N LEU A 92 2.12 -8.97 8.06
CA LEU A 92 1.88 -10.41 8.10
C LEU A 92 0.41 -10.76 8.38
N ARG A 93 -0.26 -10.02 9.28
CA ARG A 93 -1.70 -10.18 9.53
C ARG A 93 -2.51 -9.81 8.30
N PHE A 94 -2.16 -8.72 7.64
CA PHE A 94 -2.75 -8.29 6.37
C PHE A 94 -2.64 -9.40 5.32
N LEU A 95 -1.44 -9.90 5.05
CA LEU A 95 -1.18 -10.95 4.06
C LEU A 95 -1.90 -12.26 4.39
N ALA A 96 -2.01 -12.60 5.67
CA ALA A 96 -2.82 -13.73 6.12
C ALA A 96 -4.31 -13.52 5.85
N SER A 97 -4.83 -12.30 6.07
CA SER A 97 -6.23 -11.94 5.75
C SER A 97 -6.50 -11.86 4.25
N ALA A 98 -5.50 -11.50 3.44
CA ALA A 98 -5.57 -11.44 1.99
C ALA A 98 -5.63 -12.84 1.34
N ARG A 99 -5.32 -13.91 2.10
CA ARG A 99 -5.54 -15.31 1.69
C ARG A 99 -7.02 -15.75 1.82
N LEU A 100 -7.95 -14.79 1.93
CA LEU A 100 -9.39 -14.95 1.74
C LEU A 100 -9.77 -14.02 0.57
N ALA A 101 -10.23 -14.47 -0.60
CA ALA A 101 -11.04 -15.64 -0.95
C ALA A 101 -10.45 -16.48 -2.11
N PRO A 102 -10.93 -17.72 -2.32
CA PRO A 102 -10.90 -18.35 -3.65
C PRO A 102 -11.53 -17.47 -4.74
#